data_AF-A0A6A6FWM4-F1
#
_entry.id   AF-A0A6A6FWM4-F1
#
_cell.length_a   1.000
_cell.length_b   1.000
_cell.length_c   1.000
_cell.angle_alpha   90.00
_cell.angle_beta   90.00
_cell.angle_gamma   90.00
#
_symmetry.space_group_name_H-M   'P 1'
#
loop_
_entity.id
_entity.type
_entity.pdbx_description
1 polymer ?
#
loop_
_entity_poly.entity_id
_entity_poly.type
_entity_poly.pdbx_seq_one_letter_code
_entity_poly.pdbx_strand_id
1 'polypeptide(L)'
;MPPRPFPFAFRVGTDIIAQSRIHDLITRKVPTNKPATQLDRFLHRTFTPREIDRFWRRFKGFTVDQPRLSTIVSYLAGRWAAKEAAIKAVKPRKLTIRDVEILQNPETYELYAIIADKPYFPPRTPGLDVRRLDLSKIAESSDLDLDDTLDQTSTSDAEAQRKENDENSGQIALISISHDKDYATAVCVAPEEALLRDVGGEAAARMYFD
;
A
#
# COMPACT_ATOMS: atom_id res chain seq x y z
N MET A 1 -20.53 33.61 -13.03
CA MET A 1 -20.63 32.17 -13.38
C MET A 1 -20.14 31.34 -12.21
N PRO A 2 -20.73 30.17 -11.93
CA PRO A 2 -20.16 29.25 -10.95
C PRO A 2 -18.79 28.75 -11.44
N PRO A 3 -17.87 28.41 -10.51
CA PRO A 3 -16.60 27.80 -10.86
C PRO A 3 -16.82 26.47 -11.59
N ARG A 4 -16.02 26.21 -12.63
CA ARG A 4 -16.06 24.95 -13.39
C ARG A 4 -15.17 23.90 -12.70
N PRO A 5 -15.57 22.62 -12.70
CA PRO A 5 -14.74 21.55 -12.16
C PRO A 5 -13.48 21.37 -13.00
N PHE A 6 -12.47 20.73 -12.40
CA PHE A 6 -11.26 20.33 -13.11
C PHE A 6 -11.63 19.32 -14.22
N PRO A 7 -11.10 19.47 -15.45
CA PRO A 7 -11.61 18.71 -16.61
C PRO A 7 -11.20 17.24 -16.65
N PHE A 8 -10.19 16.82 -15.88
CA PHE A 8 -9.72 15.44 -15.87
C PHE A 8 -9.98 14.78 -14.52
N ALA A 9 -10.58 13.59 -14.54
CA ALA A 9 -10.87 12.83 -13.32
C ALA A 9 -9.61 12.08 -12.83
N PHE A 10 -8.58 12.82 -12.44
CA PHE A 10 -7.41 12.26 -11.75
C PHE A 10 -6.92 13.17 -10.63
N ARG A 11 -6.25 12.56 -9.67
CA ARG A 11 -5.63 13.23 -8.54
C ARG A 11 -4.14 12.93 -8.51
N VAL A 12 -3.39 13.87 -7.96
CA VAL A 12 -1.95 13.76 -7.80
C VAL A 12 -1.63 13.67 -6.32
N GLY A 13 -0.79 12.70 -5.95
CA GLY A 13 -0.20 12.60 -4.64
C GLY A 13 1.32 12.71 -4.73
N THR A 14 1.92 13.41 -3.78
CA THR A 14 3.37 13.57 -3.70
C THR A 14 3.86 13.24 -2.29
N ASP A 15 5.06 12.68 -2.19
CA ASP A 15 5.71 12.44 -0.91
C ASP A 15 7.22 12.59 -0.99
N ILE A 16 7.82 12.95 0.14
CA ILE A 16 9.26 13.03 0.34
C ILE A 16 9.62 12.43 1.70
N ILE A 17 10.68 11.61 1.73
CA ILE A 17 11.19 11.01 2.95
C ILE A 17 12.70 11.12 3.03
N ALA A 18 13.21 11.45 4.22
CA ALA A 18 14.63 11.41 4.51
C ALA A 18 15.12 9.94 4.59
N GLN A 19 16.18 9.61 3.86
CA GLN A 19 16.79 8.28 3.86
C GLN A 19 17.36 7.93 5.24
N SER A 20 17.87 8.91 6.00
CA SER A 20 18.31 8.73 7.39
C SER A 20 17.22 8.15 8.28
N ARG A 21 15.95 8.55 8.09
CA ARG A 21 14.82 8.00 8.85
C ARG A 21 14.65 6.49 8.64
N ILE A 22 14.80 6.03 7.40
CA ILE A 22 14.70 4.60 7.08
C ILE A 22 15.93 3.85 7.58
N HIS A 23 17.12 4.43 7.40
CA HIS A 23 18.37 3.90 7.94
C HIS A 23 18.27 3.65 9.45
N ASP A 24 17.89 4.66 10.22
CA ASP A 24 17.80 4.57 11.68
C ASP A 24 16.72 3.58 12.12
N LEU A 25 15.63 3.48 11.36
CA LEU A 25 14.56 2.54 11.65
C LEU A 25 15.01 1.09 11.51
N ILE A 26 15.71 0.74 10.42
CA ILE A 26 16.11 -0.65 10.15
C ILE A 26 17.37 -1.07 10.92
N THR A 27 18.22 -0.12 11.32
CA THR A 27 19.44 -0.37 12.11
C THR A 27 19.20 -0.33 13.62
N ARG A 28 18.04 0.15 14.07
CA ARG A 28 17.71 0.25 15.50
C ARG A 28 17.85 -1.11 16.20
N LYS A 29 18.66 -1.15 17.25
CA LYS A 29 18.87 -2.36 18.06
C LYS A 29 17.55 -2.83 18.69
N VAL A 30 17.27 -4.11 18.53
CA VAL A 30 16.14 -4.80 19.17
C VAL A 30 16.65 -5.52 20.42
N PRO A 31 15.90 -5.55 21.52
CA PRO A 31 16.20 -6.44 22.64
C PRO A 31 16.33 -7.89 22.17
N THR A 32 17.35 -8.59 22.66
CA THR A 32 17.74 -9.95 22.26
C THR A 32 16.64 -11.00 22.39
N ASN A 33 15.61 -10.72 23.19
CA ASN A 33 14.47 -11.61 23.44
C ASN A 33 13.48 -11.71 22.26
N LYS A 34 13.68 -11.01 21.14
CA LYS A 34 12.78 -11.10 19.98
C LYS A 34 13.52 -11.69 18.78
N PRO A 35 12.95 -12.71 18.10
CA PRO A 35 13.64 -13.41 17.01
C PRO A 35 13.74 -12.57 15.72
N ALA A 36 12.80 -11.65 15.47
CA ALA A 36 12.75 -10.85 14.24
C ALA A 36 13.54 -9.53 14.38
N THR A 37 14.34 -9.22 13.36
CA THR A 37 15.11 -7.96 13.24
C THR A 37 14.17 -6.76 13.04
N GLN A 38 14.68 -5.52 13.18
CA GLN A 38 13.87 -4.34 12.82
C GLN A 38 13.55 -4.29 11.33
N LEU A 39 14.48 -4.71 10.48
CA LEU A 39 14.24 -4.78 9.04
C LEU A 39 13.04 -5.70 8.76
N ASP A 40 12.99 -6.89 9.36
CA ASP A 40 11.86 -7.81 9.16
C ASP A 40 10.54 -7.20 9.60
N ARG A 41 10.52 -6.53 10.76
CA ARG A 41 9.31 -5.85 11.25
C ARG A 41 8.88 -4.70 10.34
N PHE A 42 9.84 -3.91 9.89
CA PHE A 42 9.58 -2.81 8.96
C PHE A 42 9.02 -3.35 7.64
N LEU A 43 9.65 -4.39 7.09
CA LEU A 43 9.23 -5.06 5.87
C LEU A 43 7.80 -5.58 6.02
N HIS A 44 7.56 -6.39 7.04
CA HIS A 44 6.25 -6.94 7.29
C HIS A 44 5.21 -5.86 7.54
N ARG A 45 5.50 -4.76 8.23
CA ARG A 45 4.51 -3.69 8.49
C ARG A 45 4.14 -2.90 7.23
N THR A 46 5.07 -2.74 6.31
CA THR A 46 4.99 -1.73 5.24
C THR A 46 4.67 -2.33 3.87
N PHE A 47 5.15 -3.53 3.61
CA PHE A 47 5.14 -4.15 2.27
C PHE A 47 4.21 -5.36 2.23
N THR A 48 3.70 -5.65 1.03
CA THR A 48 2.92 -6.87 0.79
C THR A 48 3.86 -8.09 0.79
N PRO A 49 3.34 -9.32 1.00
CA PRO A 49 4.16 -10.53 0.91
C PRO A 49 4.91 -10.65 -0.43
N ARG A 50 4.27 -10.24 -1.53
CA ARG A 50 4.88 -10.22 -2.87
C ARG A 50 6.03 -9.24 -2.99
N GLU A 51 5.91 -8.05 -2.42
CA GLU A 51 6.99 -7.07 -2.37
C GLU A 51 8.16 -7.56 -1.51
N ILE A 52 7.88 -8.22 -0.38
CA ILE A 52 8.90 -8.79 0.51
C ILE A 52 9.67 -9.90 -0.21
N ASP A 53 8.98 -10.79 -0.91
CA ASP A 53 9.62 -11.83 -1.72
C ASP A 53 10.50 -11.23 -2.83
N ARG A 54 10.00 -10.23 -3.56
CA ARG A 54 10.81 -9.49 -4.56
C ARG A 54 12.02 -8.81 -3.93
N PHE A 55 11.86 -8.21 -2.75
CA PHE A 55 12.94 -7.59 -2.01
C PHE A 55 14.05 -8.61 -1.71
N TRP A 56 13.71 -9.78 -1.17
CA TRP A 56 14.70 -10.81 -0.84
C TRP A 56 15.29 -11.50 -2.07
N ARG A 57 14.54 -11.62 -3.17
CA ARG A 57 15.10 -12.04 -4.46
C ARG A 57 16.16 -11.06 -4.98
N ARG A 58 15.92 -9.75 -4.84
CA ARG A 58 16.86 -8.70 -5.27
C ARG A 58 18.07 -8.57 -4.35
N PHE A 59 17.88 -8.69 -3.04
CA PHE A 59 18.90 -8.47 -2.01
C PHE A 59 19.23 -9.76 -1.23
N LYS A 60 19.32 -10.88 -1.95
CA LYS A 60 19.58 -12.20 -1.35
C LYS A 60 20.86 -12.19 -0.51
N GLY A 61 20.77 -12.69 0.72
CA GLY A 61 21.91 -12.77 1.64
C GLY A 61 22.32 -11.43 2.28
N PHE A 62 21.48 -10.39 2.16
CA PHE A 62 21.75 -9.12 2.81
C PHE A 62 21.67 -9.23 4.35
N THR A 63 22.57 -8.50 5.01
CA THR A 63 22.56 -8.27 6.46
C THR A 63 22.86 -6.80 6.71
N VAL A 64 22.26 -6.22 7.75
CA VAL A 64 22.29 -4.77 8.03
C VAL A 64 23.70 -4.19 8.13
N ASP A 65 24.70 -5.01 8.50
CA ASP A 65 26.10 -4.59 8.65
C ASP A 65 26.92 -4.57 7.35
N GLN A 66 26.28 -4.86 6.20
CA GLN A 66 26.96 -4.92 4.91
C GLN A 66 27.08 -3.54 4.24
N PRO A 67 28.09 -3.33 3.37
CA PRO A 67 28.30 -2.05 2.65
C PRO A 67 27.13 -1.66 1.71
N ARG A 68 26.20 -2.59 1.46
CA ARG A 68 25.00 -2.40 0.62
C ARG A 68 23.85 -1.70 1.34
N LEU A 69 24.03 -1.32 2.61
CA LEU A 69 22.99 -0.69 3.43
C LEU A 69 22.42 0.57 2.78
N SER A 70 23.26 1.44 2.21
CA SER A 70 22.81 2.68 1.55
C SER A 70 21.89 2.42 0.36
N THR A 71 22.21 1.45 -0.49
CA THR A 71 21.37 1.03 -1.62
C THR A 71 20.01 0.51 -1.15
N ILE A 72 19.98 -0.24 -0.05
CA ILE A 72 18.74 -0.80 0.50
C ILE A 72 17.91 0.27 1.18
N VAL A 73 18.54 1.16 1.94
CA VAL A 73 17.86 2.34 2.52
C VAL A 73 17.23 3.18 1.43
N SER A 74 17.99 3.49 0.37
CA SER A 74 17.50 4.22 -0.79
C SER A 74 16.32 3.52 -1.46
N TYR A 75 16.42 2.20 -1.69
CA TYR A 75 15.33 1.39 -2.25
C TYR A 75 14.06 1.42 -1.39
N LEU A 76 14.21 1.19 -0.08
CA LEU A 76 13.08 1.16 0.86
C LEU A 76 12.45 2.55 1.04
N ALA A 77 13.26 3.60 1.09
CA ALA A 77 12.80 4.98 1.16
C ALA A 77 11.98 5.37 -0.08
N GLY A 78 12.45 5.00 -1.27
CA GLY A 78 11.71 5.24 -2.52
C GLY A 78 10.33 4.59 -2.50
N ARG A 79 10.24 3.32 -2.10
CA ARG A 79 8.96 2.62 -2.02
C ARG A 79 8.04 3.14 -0.92
N TRP A 80 8.60 3.56 0.21
CA TRP A 80 7.83 4.23 1.26
C TRP A 80 7.17 5.49 0.70
N ALA A 81 7.96 6.38 0.09
CA ALA A 81 7.45 7.60 -0.51
C ALA A 81 6.39 7.31 -1.59
N ALA A 82 6.63 6.30 -2.43
CA ALA A 82 5.68 5.90 -3.47
C ALA A 82 4.32 5.46 -2.91
N LYS A 83 4.32 4.67 -1.84
CA LYS A 83 3.08 4.22 -1.19
C LYS A 83 2.33 5.39 -0.54
N GLU A 84 3.04 6.28 0.15
CA GLU A 84 2.44 7.49 0.73
C GLU A 84 1.87 8.43 -0.36
N ALA A 85 2.60 8.61 -1.47
CA ALA A 85 2.13 9.37 -2.63
C ALA A 85 0.86 8.75 -3.22
N ALA A 86 0.79 7.43 -3.35
CA ALA A 86 -0.41 6.74 -3.82
C ALA A 86 -1.61 6.93 -2.89
N ILE A 87 -1.43 6.77 -1.57
CA ILE A 87 -2.50 6.99 -0.59
C ILE A 87 -3.02 8.44 -0.65
N LYS A 88 -2.14 9.41 -0.87
CA LYS A 88 -2.53 10.82 -1.04
C LYS A 88 -3.32 11.05 -2.33
N ALA A 89 -2.95 10.38 -3.42
CA ALA A 89 -3.63 10.51 -4.72
C ALA A 89 -5.09 10.00 -4.65
N VAL A 90 -5.38 8.98 -3.84
CA VAL A 90 -6.71 8.35 -3.80
C VAL A 90 -7.61 8.79 -2.64
N LYS A 91 -7.31 9.91 -1.98
CA LYS A 91 -8.22 10.48 -0.98
C LYS A 91 -9.59 10.79 -1.63
N PRO A 92 -10.72 10.45 -0.97
CA PRO A 92 -10.87 10.18 0.47
C PRO A 92 -10.78 8.71 0.91
N ARG A 93 -10.36 7.76 0.04
CA ARG A 93 -10.24 6.35 0.42
C ARG A 93 -9.34 6.18 1.64
N LYS A 94 -9.79 5.38 2.60
CA LYS A 94 -9.03 5.06 3.81
C LYS A 94 -8.22 3.79 3.60
N LEU A 95 -7.04 3.94 3.01
CA LEU A 95 -6.13 2.85 2.73
C LEU A 95 -5.03 2.73 3.79
N THR A 96 -4.52 1.52 3.95
CA THR A 96 -3.27 1.24 4.65
C THR A 96 -2.11 1.16 3.66
N ILE A 97 -0.88 1.26 4.17
CA ILE A 97 0.34 1.16 3.35
C ILE A 97 0.49 -0.19 2.62
N ARG A 98 -0.18 -1.24 3.10
CA ARG A 98 -0.19 -2.57 2.47
C ARG A 98 -1.26 -2.70 1.39
N ASP A 99 -2.21 -1.78 1.32
CA ASP A 99 -3.24 -1.77 0.27
C ASP A 99 -2.67 -1.24 -1.05
N VAL A 100 -1.46 -0.70 -1.03
CA VAL A 100 -0.72 -0.23 -2.20
C VAL A 100 0.47 -1.15 -2.45
N GLU A 101 0.57 -1.72 -3.64
CA GLU A 101 1.72 -2.52 -4.07
C GLU A 101 2.51 -1.77 -5.14
N ILE A 102 3.83 -1.64 -4.99
CA ILE A 102 4.70 -1.00 -5.98
C ILE A 102 5.35 -2.05 -6.86
N LEU A 103 5.00 -2.05 -8.15
CA LEU A 103 5.45 -3.02 -9.14
C LEU A 103 6.26 -2.35 -10.24
N GLN A 104 6.99 -3.19 -10.98
CA GLN A 104 7.77 -2.79 -12.15
C GLN A 104 7.28 -3.60 -13.33
N ASN A 105 7.02 -2.93 -14.45
CA ASN A 105 6.70 -3.58 -15.71
C ASN A 105 7.95 -4.31 -16.23
N PRO A 106 7.88 -5.61 -16.57
CA PRO A 106 9.03 -6.36 -17.05
C PRO A 106 9.55 -5.91 -18.43
N GLU A 107 8.70 -5.27 -19.24
CA GLU A 107 9.05 -4.83 -20.61
C GLU A 107 9.58 -3.39 -20.61
N THR A 108 8.84 -2.46 -20.00
CA THR A 108 9.19 -1.03 -20.01
C THR A 108 10.12 -0.63 -18.87
N TYR A 109 10.27 -1.50 -17.85
CA TYR A 109 10.95 -1.20 -16.59
C TYR A 109 10.36 -0.01 -15.80
N GLU A 110 9.20 0.51 -16.22
CA GLU A 110 8.51 1.59 -15.52
C GLU A 110 7.83 1.08 -14.26
N LEU A 111 7.77 1.95 -13.26
CA LEU A 111 7.10 1.66 -12.00
C LEU A 111 5.62 2.06 -12.07
N TYR A 112 4.78 1.24 -11.45
CA TYR A 112 3.37 1.53 -11.26
C TYR A 112 2.92 1.02 -9.90
N ALA A 113 1.83 1.59 -9.37
CA ALA A 113 1.15 1.08 -8.21
C ALA A 113 -0.07 0.25 -8.61
N ILE A 114 -0.33 -0.81 -7.85
CA ILE A 114 -1.66 -1.42 -7.75
C ILE A 114 -2.25 -0.99 -6.40
N ILE A 115 -3.43 -0.37 -6.44
CA ILE A 115 -4.16 0.11 -5.27
C ILE A 115 -5.36 -0.80 -5.08
N ALA A 116 -5.34 -1.65 -4.05
CA ALA A 116 -6.35 -2.66 -3.81
C ALA A 116 -7.74 -2.06 -3.56
N ASP A 117 -8.77 -2.65 -4.17
CA ASP A 117 -10.16 -2.18 -4.02
C ASP A 117 -10.69 -2.44 -2.60
N LYS A 118 -10.31 -3.58 -2.02
CA LYS A 118 -10.63 -3.96 -0.64
C LYS A 118 -9.39 -3.71 0.24
N PRO A 119 -9.55 -3.11 1.44
CA PRO A 119 -8.42 -2.90 2.34
C PRO A 119 -7.85 -4.24 2.81
N TYR A 120 -6.53 -4.30 2.98
CA TYR A 120 -5.84 -5.48 3.47
C TYR A 120 -6.19 -5.72 4.94
N PHE A 121 -6.84 -6.83 5.21
CA PHE A 121 -7.01 -7.36 6.56
C PHE A 121 -5.96 -8.44 6.78
N PRO A 122 -5.02 -8.28 7.73
CA PRO A 122 -4.13 -9.39 8.07
C PRO A 122 -5.00 -10.58 8.53
N PRO A 123 -4.69 -11.82 8.11
CA PRO A 123 -5.37 -12.98 8.64
C PRO A 123 -5.29 -12.92 10.17
N ARG A 124 -6.44 -12.99 10.85
CA ARG A 124 -6.50 -12.95 12.32
C ARG A 124 -5.56 -14.02 12.84
N THR A 125 -4.46 -13.62 13.46
CA THR A 125 -3.65 -14.55 14.23
C THR A 125 -4.48 -14.86 15.48
N PRO A 126 -4.85 -16.13 15.76
CA PRO A 126 -5.53 -16.45 17.00
C PRO A 126 -4.72 -15.91 18.18
N GLY A 127 -5.27 -14.95 18.93
CA GLY A 127 -4.63 -14.37 20.12
C GLY A 127 -3.92 -13.02 19.96
N LEU A 128 -3.86 -12.39 18.78
CA LEU A 128 -3.32 -11.04 18.62
C LEU A 128 -4.40 -10.06 18.14
N ASP A 129 -5.20 -9.58 19.09
CA ASP A 129 -6.26 -8.63 18.83
C ASP A 129 -5.65 -7.23 18.57
N VAL A 130 -5.49 -6.89 17.29
CA VAL A 130 -5.13 -5.52 16.89
C VAL A 130 -6.36 -4.67 17.15
N ARG A 131 -6.47 -4.11 18.36
CA ARG A 131 -7.51 -3.14 18.72
C ARG A 131 -7.38 -1.93 17.81
N ARG A 132 -8.15 -1.93 16.71
CA ARG A 132 -8.50 -0.71 16.01
C ARG A 132 -9.37 0.07 17.00
N LEU A 133 -8.88 1.23 17.45
CA LEU A 133 -9.71 2.21 18.15
C LEU A 133 -10.71 2.75 17.12
N ASP A 134 -11.84 2.07 16.99
CA ASP A 134 -13.03 2.59 16.34
C ASP A 134 -13.60 3.69 17.23
N LEU A 135 -13.24 4.95 16.95
CA LEU A 135 -13.86 6.11 17.62
C LEU A 135 -15.37 6.23 17.33
N SER A 136 -15.92 5.41 16.43
CA SER A 136 -17.36 5.32 16.17
C SER A 136 -18.13 4.47 17.19
N LYS A 137 -17.44 3.71 18.07
CA LYS A 137 -18.08 2.76 18.99
C LYS A 137 -18.30 3.27 20.43
N ILE A 138 -18.06 4.55 20.71
CA ILE A 138 -18.43 5.15 22.01
C ILE A 138 -19.93 5.45 22.09
N ALA A 139 -20.65 5.45 20.97
CA ALA A 139 -22.05 5.88 20.94
C ALA A 139 -23.09 4.76 21.20
N GLU A 140 -22.75 3.48 21.04
CA GLU A 140 -23.75 2.40 21.15
C GLU A 140 -23.17 1.17 21.84
N SER A 141 -23.34 1.15 23.16
CA SER A 141 -23.22 -0.05 23.97
C SER A 141 -24.54 -0.82 23.94
N SER A 142 -24.52 -2.04 23.40
CA SER A 142 -25.40 -3.13 23.87
C SER A 142 -24.97 -4.48 23.26
N ASP A 143 -24.60 -5.36 24.18
CA ASP A 143 -24.82 -6.82 24.19
C ASP A 143 -23.93 -7.78 23.39
N LEU A 144 -23.36 -8.72 24.16
CA LEU A 144 -22.74 -10.00 23.82
C LEU A 144 -23.88 -10.98 23.39
N ASP A 145 -23.72 -12.00 22.51
CA ASP A 145 -22.98 -13.25 22.72
C ASP A 145 -23.05 -14.20 21.47
N LEU A 146 -22.00 -15.02 21.29
CA LEU A 146 -21.90 -16.43 20.81
C LEU A 146 -22.43 -16.87 19.42
N ASP A 147 -21.60 -17.52 18.58
CA ASP A 147 -21.44 -19.00 18.56
C ASP A 147 -20.42 -19.50 17.50
N ASP A 148 -19.82 -20.65 17.79
CA ASP A 148 -18.72 -21.37 17.13
C ASP A 148 -19.28 -22.48 16.23
N THR A 149 -18.81 -22.61 14.99
CA THR A 149 -18.89 -23.88 14.23
C THR A 149 -17.91 -23.85 13.06
N LEU A 150 -16.79 -24.56 13.24
CA LEU A 150 -15.81 -24.90 12.21
C LEU A 150 -16.38 -26.01 11.32
N ASP A 151 -16.43 -25.77 10.01
CA ASP A 151 -16.60 -26.86 9.03
C ASP A 151 -15.46 -26.81 8.00
N GLN A 152 -14.68 -27.89 7.97
CA GLN A 152 -13.54 -28.09 7.08
C GLN A 152 -14.03 -28.91 5.88
N THR A 153 -14.11 -28.30 4.70
CA THR A 153 -14.23 -29.06 3.46
C THR A 153 -13.45 -28.38 2.32
N SER A 154 -12.35 -29.05 1.94
CA SER A 154 -11.71 -29.08 0.61
C SER A 154 -12.14 -28.01 -0.40
N THR A 155 -11.50 -26.84 -0.35
CA THR A 155 -11.64 -25.81 -1.39
C THR A 155 -10.90 -26.24 -2.66
N SER A 156 -11.65 -26.44 -3.73
CA SER A 156 -11.17 -26.82 -5.06
C SER A 156 -10.21 -25.78 -5.66
N ASP A 157 -9.29 -26.21 -6.54
CA ASP A 157 -8.28 -25.35 -7.19
C ASP A 157 -8.89 -24.14 -7.95
N ALA A 158 -10.16 -24.24 -8.38
CA ALA A 158 -10.91 -23.16 -8.99
C ALA A 158 -11.28 -22.03 -8.00
N GLU A 159 -11.50 -22.35 -6.72
CA GLU A 159 -11.73 -21.35 -5.67
C GLU A 159 -10.43 -20.69 -5.23
N ALA A 160 -9.31 -21.41 -5.27
CA ALA A 160 -7.99 -20.83 -5.04
C ALA A 160 -7.61 -19.83 -6.15
N GLN A 161 -7.85 -20.18 -7.42
CA GLN A 161 -7.64 -19.27 -8.56
C GLN A 161 -8.62 -18.08 -8.58
N ARG A 162 -9.88 -18.29 -8.18
CA ARG A 162 -10.84 -17.17 -8.02
C ARG A 162 -10.46 -16.27 -6.86
N LYS A 163 -10.01 -16.80 -5.73
CA LYS A 163 -9.49 -16.01 -4.60
C LYS A 163 -8.24 -15.22 -5.00
N GLU A 164 -7.31 -15.82 -5.73
CA GLU A 164 -6.10 -15.12 -6.21
C GLU A 164 -6.42 -13.98 -7.20
N ASN A 165 -7.42 -14.17 -8.07
CA ASN A 165 -7.89 -13.12 -8.98
C ASN A 165 -8.64 -11.99 -8.25
N ASP A 166 -9.44 -12.31 -7.23
CA ASP A 166 -10.17 -11.32 -6.42
C ASP A 166 -9.24 -10.57 -5.45
N GLU A 167 -8.20 -11.24 -4.94
CA GLU A 167 -7.12 -10.65 -4.12
C GLU A 167 -6.23 -9.68 -4.91
N ASN A 168 -6.27 -9.74 -6.25
CA ASN A 168 -5.55 -8.85 -7.16
C ASN A 168 -6.43 -7.76 -7.77
N SER A 169 -7.70 -7.65 -7.39
CA SER A 169 -8.56 -6.56 -7.84
C SER A 169 -8.06 -5.22 -7.27
N GLY A 170 -7.70 -4.32 -8.17
CA GLY A 170 -7.17 -3.02 -7.78
C GLY A 170 -6.99 -2.08 -8.96
N GLN A 171 -6.94 -0.81 -8.62
CA GLN A 171 -6.73 0.29 -9.54
C GLN A 171 -5.24 0.48 -9.83
N ILE A 172 -4.87 0.55 -11.10
CA ILE A 172 -3.50 0.88 -11.51
C ILE A 172 -3.30 2.40 -11.41
N ALA A 173 -2.20 2.81 -10.80
CA ALA A 173 -1.78 4.21 -10.72
C ALA A 173 -0.35 4.39 -11.24
N LEU A 174 -0.10 5.51 -11.90
CA LEU A 174 1.22 5.84 -12.45
C LEU A 174 2.11 6.40 -11.35
N ILE A 175 3.32 5.88 -11.21
CA ILE A 175 4.26 6.29 -10.17
C ILE A 175 5.63 6.62 -10.75
N SER A 176 6.18 7.73 -10.28
CA SER A 176 7.59 8.06 -10.46
C SER A 176 8.28 8.17 -9.10
N ILE A 177 9.49 7.61 -9.01
CA ILE A 177 10.34 7.68 -7.82
C ILE A 177 11.66 8.32 -8.24
N SER A 178 12.13 9.28 -7.44
CA SER A 178 13.45 9.88 -7.60
C SER A 178 14.21 9.88 -6.28
N HIS A 179 15.52 9.82 -6.35
CA HIS A 179 16.43 9.84 -5.21
C HIS A 179 17.38 11.02 -5.35
N ASP A 180 17.53 11.78 -4.27
CA ASP A 180 18.55 12.81 -4.15
C ASP A 180 19.26 12.59 -2.84
N LYS A 181 20.48 12.02 -2.88
CA LYS A 181 21.40 11.68 -1.76
C LYS A 181 20.74 11.39 -0.41
N ASP A 182 20.21 12.40 0.26
CA ASP A 182 19.61 12.36 1.60
C ASP A 182 18.11 12.06 1.62
N TYR A 183 17.40 12.21 0.50
CA TYR A 183 15.96 12.08 0.36
C TYR A 183 15.55 11.12 -0.76
N ALA A 184 14.35 10.57 -0.64
CA ALA A 184 13.62 9.94 -1.72
C ALA A 184 12.29 10.67 -1.90
N THR A 185 11.90 10.88 -3.14
CA THR A 185 10.65 11.55 -3.51
C THR A 185 9.83 10.63 -4.40
N ALA A 186 8.51 10.76 -4.34
CA ALA A 186 7.63 10.07 -5.25
C ALA A 186 6.44 10.93 -5.65
N VAL A 187 5.98 10.73 -6.87
CA VAL A 187 4.77 11.32 -7.43
C VAL A 187 3.89 10.20 -7.93
N CYS A 188 2.61 10.25 -7.59
CA CYS A 188 1.60 9.30 -8.02
C CYS A 188 0.44 10.04 -8.69
N VAL A 189 -0.01 9.51 -9.83
CA VAL A 189 -1.22 9.95 -10.51
C VAL A 189 -2.21 8.78 -10.51
N ALA A 190 -3.37 8.99 -9.91
CA ALA A 190 -4.42 7.99 -9.83
C ALA A 190 -5.74 8.55 -10.38
N PRO A 191 -6.53 7.74 -11.11
CA PRO A 191 -7.89 8.13 -11.48
C PRO A 191 -8.71 8.50 -10.23
N GLU A 192 -9.52 9.54 -10.35
CA GLU A 192 -10.52 9.87 -9.35
C GLU A 192 -11.68 8.87 -9.46
N GLU A 193 -12.04 8.23 -8.36
CA GLU A 193 -13.25 7.41 -8.32
C GLU A 193 -14.47 8.32 -8.49
N ALA A 194 -15.31 8.01 -9.47
CA ALA A 194 -16.58 8.69 -9.63
C ALA A 194 -17.41 8.47 -8.36
N LEU A 195 -17.60 9.53 -7.57
CA LEU A 195 -18.55 9.48 -6.47
C LEU A 195 -19.94 9.17 -7.05
N LEU A 196 -20.80 8.47 -6.29
CA LEU A 196 -22.12 7.96 -6.71
C LEU A 196 -23.12 9.05 -7.19
N ARG A 197 -22.70 10.30 -7.37
CA ARG A 197 -23.46 11.44 -7.91
C ARG A 197 -22.63 12.36 -8.81
N ASP A 198 -21.42 11.95 -9.17
CA ASP A 198 -20.52 12.73 -10.01
C ASP A 198 -20.87 12.45 -11.48
N VAL A 199 -21.41 13.45 -12.17
CA VAL A 199 -21.53 13.42 -13.63
C VAL A 199 -20.13 13.65 -14.19
N GLY A 200 -19.32 12.59 -14.14
CA GLY A 200 -17.88 12.64 -14.33
C GLY A 200 -17.43 13.43 -15.56
N GLY A 201 -16.15 13.82 -15.56
CA GLY A 201 -15.53 14.66 -16.60
C GLY A 201 -15.75 14.22 -18.05
N GLU A 202 -16.18 12.98 -18.30
CA GLU A 202 -16.61 12.50 -19.62
C GLU A 202 -17.80 13.31 -20.19
N ALA A 203 -18.77 13.71 -19.35
CA ALA A 203 -19.88 14.56 -19.76
C ALA A 203 -19.43 16.00 -20.07
N ALA A 204 -18.47 16.52 -19.31
CA ALA A 204 -17.88 17.84 -19.55
C ALA A 204 -16.97 17.85 -20.79
N ALA A 205 -16.25 16.76 -21.05
CA ALA A 205 -15.37 16.62 -22.22
C ALA A 205 -16.15 16.52 -23.53
N ARG A 206 -17.29 15.81 -23.56
CA ARG A 206 -18.17 15.78 -24.75
C ARG A 206 -18.70 17.16 -25.14
N MET A 207 -18.93 18.07 -24.17
CA MET A 207 -19.39 19.44 -24.47
C MET A 207 -18.35 20.35 -25.16
N TYR A 208 -17.08 19.93 -25.30
CA TYR A 208 -16.05 20.71 -26.00
C TYR A 208 -15.77 20.20 -27.43
N PHE A 209 -16.36 19.08 -27.84
CA PHE A 209 -16.15 18.47 -29.17
C PHE A 209 -17.41 18.46 -30.07
N ASP A 210 -18.51 19.08 -29.63
CA ASP A 210 -19.71 19.40 -30.41
C ASP A 210 -19.85 20.92 -30.58
#